data_AF-M3D3P7-F1
#
_entry.id   AF-M3D3P7-F1
#
_cell.length_a   1.000
_cell.length_b   1.000
_cell.length_c   1.000
_cell.angle_alpha   90.00
_cell.angle_beta   90.00
_cell.angle_gamma   90.00
#
_symmetry.space_group_name_H-M   'P 1'
#
loop_
_entity.id
_entity.type
_entity.pdbx_description
1 polymer ?
#
loop_
_entity_poly.entity_id
_entity_poly.type
_entity_poly.pdbx_seq_one_letter_code
_entity_poly.pdbx_strand_id
1 'polypeptide(L)'
;MAHVNLMTDTIIANLPEEGLRSVLRSMLATDPSITKNLEQRTKVYLTTQSATPKGDLFTQDGTTPAVTPIFLAQQGRIRAMMGCGMCYESIPLLAAIVVQTKDLAISTVDSPEVQQALTAVNGDIIQALTAVQKTLVTSSGLRTLEDSEHLIISSLHQALLEGQQSLSRCGTYAFDRSLVALQASGLLSEAKHNRESEPHEEDRITISALPETVETFKLNGKSLPRLFCGLWQLSSPSWGCAPVTRIRSQFAQYASQGFTAYDMADHYGDAEIIFGNFRASCHNPEALFGATKYCIFTPTTITRQVVQANITERCQRMSASHIDLLQFHWQDYNDPQYITALQYLQEDPRVHSLGLCNFDTSHMLEIISNGTVKIATNQVQFSLIDSRPLSRMAQVCKTHHIKLLTYGTLLGGFLSEKWLDEPEPELFSSTITPSQRKYYEMILNWGSWDLFQELLHILEGIAGKHGVSLSNVATRWVLDFEFVGAVIVGTRWGISDNAEDNLRVYGLHLDEEDRQRIESVLRRSRRDVIVALLGDCGGEYR
;
A
#
# COMPACT_ATOMS: atom_id res chain seq x y z
N MET A 1 24.54 -30.46 -5.48
CA MET A 1 23.94 -30.82 -4.17
C MET A 1 24.95 -30.45 -3.11
N ALA A 2 24.63 -29.52 -2.22
CA ALA A 2 25.36 -29.36 -0.98
C ALA A 2 24.89 -30.46 0.00
N HIS A 3 25.80 -31.02 0.80
CA HIS A 3 25.45 -31.95 1.86
C HIS A 3 24.58 -31.19 2.87
N VAL A 4 23.29 -31.53 2.97
CA VAL A 4 22.45 -30.99 4.05
C VAL A 4 22.95 -31.62 5.35
N ASN A 5 23.34 -30.78 6.30
CA ASN A 5 23.80 -31.23 7.60
C ASN A 5 22.61 -31.85 8.34
N LEU A 6 22.75 -33.06 8.88
CA LEU A 6 21.70 -33.75 9.66
C LEU A 6 21.16 -32.87 10.83
N MET A 7 22.00 -31.98 11.35
CA MET A 7 21.59 -31.01 12.36
C MET A 7 20.59 -29.98 11.83
N THR A 8 20.72 -29.56 10.57
CA THR A 8 19.78 -28.63 9.92
C THR A 8 18.42 -29.27 9.71
N ASP A 9 18.38 -30.55 9.28
CA ASP A 9 17.12 -31.29 9.16
C ASP A 9 16.44 -31.47 10.51
N THR A 10 17.21 -31.65 11.58
CA THR A 10 16.68 -31.71 12.95
C THR A 10 16.01 -30.39 13.35
N ILE A 11 16.58 -29.24 12.97
CA ILE A 11 15.93 -27.94 13.19
C ILE A 11 14.62 -27.86 12.41
N ILE A 12 14.63 -28.18 11.10
CA ILE A 12 13.44 -28.11 10.24
C ILE A 12 12.32 -29.01 10.75
N ALA A 13 12.65 -30.21 11.24
CA ALA A 13 11.67 -31.19 11.70
C ALA A 13 11.02 -30.85 13.05
N ASN A 14 11.69 -30.07 13.91
CA ASN A 14 11.25 -29.83 15.29
C ASN A 14 10.86 -28.38 15.59
N LEU A 15 11.28 -27.42 14.76
CA LEU A 15 10.89 -26.03 14.94
C LEU A 15 9.40 -25.86 14.57
N PRO A 16 8.58 -25.20 15.39
CA PRO A 16 7.18 -24.94 15.05
C PRO A 16 7.09 -24.11 13.77
N GLU A 17 5.98 -24.23 13.04
CA GLU A 17 5.80 -23.53 11.75
C GLU A 17 6.04 -22.02 11.85
N GLU A 18 5.56 -21.38 12.91
CA GLU A 18 5.79 -19.95 13.17
C GLU A 18 7.28 -19.63 13.37
N GLY A 19 8.01 -20.51 14.06
CA GLY A 19 9.46 -20.41 14.19
C GLY A 19 10.16 -20.54 12.83
N LEU A 20 9.74 -21.47 11.97
CA LEU A 20 10.31 -21.63 10.63
C LEU A 20 10.06 -20.41 9.75
N ARG A 21 8.85 -19.84 9.80
CA ARG A 21 8.51 -18.59 9.10
C ARG A 21 9.40 -17.44 9.57
N SER A 22 9.64 -17.33 10.88
CA SER A 22 10.52 -16.31 11.46
C SER A 22 11.97 -16.44 11.02
N VAL A 23 12.55 -17.64 11.16
CA VAL A 23 13.93 -17.90 10.76
C VAL A 23 14.12 -17.64 9.26
N LEU A 24 13.22 -18.15 8.42
CA LEU A 24 13.29 -17.92 6.97
C LEU A 24 13.21 -16.43 6.63
N ARG A 25 12.33 -15.66 7.30
CA ARG A 25 12.23 -14.22 7.04
C ARG A 25 13.49 -13.48 7.46
N SER A 26 14.05 -13.79 8.63
CA SER A 26 15.33 -13.22 9.07
C SER A 26 16.44 -13.50 8.04
N MET A 27 16.51 -14.73 7.53
CA MET A 27 17.45 -15.08 6.45
C MET A 27 17.23 -14.22 5.19
N LEU A 28 15.98 -14.08 4.74
CA LEU A 28 15.63 -13.24 3.58
C LEU A 28 15.98 -11.76 3.77
N ALA A 29 15.92 -11.25 5.01
CA ALA A 29 16.30 -9.88 5.33
C ALA A 29 17.82 -9.69 5.31
N THR A 30 18.58 -10.71 5.71
CA THR A 30 20.05 -10.64 5.77
C THR A 30 20.74 -10.93 4.44
N ASP A 31 20.14 -11.76 3.58
CA ASP A 31 20.71 -12.15 2.29
C ASP A 31 19.63 -12.16 1.20
N PRO A 32 19.58 -11.10 0.37
CA PRO A 32 18.62 -10.99 -0.72
C PRO A 32 18.70 -12.13 -1.76
N SER A 33 19.85 -12.83 -1.86
CA SER A 33 20.03 -13.94 -2.81
C SER A 33 19.15 -15.15 -2.48
N ILE A 34 18.73 -15.28 -1.21
CA ILE A 34 17.86 -16.35 -0.73
C ILE A 34 16.46 -16.24 -1.34
N THR A 35 15.95 -15.02 -1.55
CA THR A 35 14.60 -14.78 -2.09
C THR A 35 14.37 -15.49 -3.42
N LYS A 36 15.28 -15.29 -4.38
CA LYS A 36 15.17 -15.93 -5.71
C LYS A 36 15.22 -17.45 -5.63
N ASN A 37 16.04 -18.00 -4.73
CA ASN A 37 16.12 -19.44 -4.53
C ASN A 37 14.85 -20.00 -3.88
N LEU A 38 14.28 -19.31 -2.89
CA LEU A 38 13.02 -19.66 -2.25
C LEU A 38 11.87 -19.68 -3.26
N GLU A 39 11.74 -18.63 -4.07
CA GLU A 39 10.72 -18.54 -5.12
C GLU A 39 10.85 -19.70 -6.10
N GLN A 40 12.06 -19.97 -6.59
CA GLN A 40 12.29 -21.05 -7.55
C GLN A 40 11.98 -22.43 -6.95
N ARG A 41 12.37 -22.69 -5.69
CA ARG A 41 12.06 -23.95 -5.01
C ARG A 41 10.57 -24.09 -4.73
N THR A 42 9.89 -22.98 -4.42
CA THR A 42 8.43 -22.94 -4.24
C THR A 42 7.70 -23.28 -5.54
N LYS A 43 8.15 -22.74 -6.69
CA LYS A 43 7.61 -23.15 -8.02
C LYS A 43 7.73 -24.65 -8.24
N VAL A 44 8.91 -25.22 -7.98
CA VAL A 44 9.12 -26.68 -8.13
C VAL A 44 8.19 -27.47 -7.21
N TYR A 45 8.06 -27.07 -5.95
CA TYR A 45 7.15 -27.73 -5.01
C TYR A 45 5.69 -27.68 -5.49
N LEU A 46 5.20 -26.50 -5.90
CA LEU A 46 3.83 -26.30 -6.35
C LEU A 46 3.51 -27.07 -7.64
N THR A 47 4.49 -27.25 -8.53
CA THR A 47 4.31 -27.95 -9.82
C THR A 47 4.47 -29.46 -9.72
N THR A 48 5.33 -29.97 -8.82
CA THR A 48 5.72 -31.39 -8.83
C THR A 48 5.26 -32.19 -7.61
N GLN A 49 5.07 -31.53 -6.46
CA GLN A 49 4.88 -32.22 -5.17
C GLN A 49 3.55 -31.88 -4.50
N SER A 50 3.04 -30.66 -4.71
CA SER A 50 1.79 -30.21 -4.10
C SER A 50 0.60 -30.48 -5.02
N ALA A 51 -0.30 -31.35 -4.58
CA ALA A 51 -1.56 -31.60 -5.28
C ALA A 51 -2.44 -30.33 -5.31
N THR A 52 -3.07 -30.06 -6.45
CA THR A 52 -4.13 -29.04 -6.52
C THR A 52 -5.30 -29.50 -5.65
N PRO A 53 -5.80 -28.65 -4.72
CA PRO A 53 -7.01 -28.96 -3.95
C PRO A 53 -8.17 -29.31 -4.88
N LYS A 54 -8.95 -30.35 -4.54
CA LYS A 54 -10.09 -30.83 -5.32
C LYS A 54 -11.31 -31.00 -4.42
N GLY A 55 -12.48 -30.65 -4.93
CA GLY A 55 -13.77 -30.77 -4.25
C GLY A 55 -14.46 -29.41 -4.13
N ASP A 56 -15.56 -29.39 -3.37
CA ASP A 56 -16.39 -28.20 -3.21
C ASP A 56 -15.71 -27.19 -2.28
N LEU A 57 -15.68 -25.93 -2.71
CA LEU A 57 -15.08 -24.83 -1.97
C LEU A 57 -16.03 -24.28 -0.90
N PHE A 58 -17.30 -24.59 -1.03
CA PHE A 58 -18.36 -24.14 -0.14
C PHE A 58 -19.30 -25.31 0.18
N THR A 59 -19.86 -25.32 1.39
CA THR A 59 -20.94 -26.24 1.77
C THR A 59 -22.27 -25.50 1.82
N GLN A 60 -23.36 -26.25 1.58
CA GLN A 60 -24.73 -25.76 1.67
C GLN A 60 -25.59 -26.73 2.49
N ASP A 61 -25.15 -27.00 3.72
CA ASP A 61 -25.91 -27.83 4.67
C ASP A 61 -26.84 -26.94 5.50
N GLY A 62 -28.08 -26.75 5.03
CA GLY A 62 -29.16 -26.10 5.80
C GLY A 62 -28.98 -24.59 6.01
N THR A 63 -29.72 -23.80 5.23
CA THR A 63 -29.88 -22.32 5.28
C THR A 63 -28.65 -21.42 5.19
N THR A 64 -27.46 -21.81 5.67
CA THR A 64 -26.28 -20.92 5.75
C THR A 64 -25.06 -21.52 5.05
N PRO A 65 -24.57 -20.90 3.96
CA PRO A 65 -23.33 -21.31 3.30
C PRO A 65 -22.10 -21.12 4.18
N ALA A 66 -21.11 -22.01 4.07
CA ALA A 66 -19.83 -21.91 4.77
C ALA A 66 -18.64 -22.23 3.84
N VAL A 67 -17.43 -21.78 4.21
CA VAL A 67 -16.20 -22.11 3.47
C VAL A 67 -15.67 -23.48 3.89
N THR A 68 -15.13 -24.24 2.95
CA THR A 68 -14.54 -25.55 3.25
C THR A 68 -13.04 -25.46 3.55
N PRO A 69 -12.43 -26.48 4.20
CA PRO A 69 -10.97 -26.58 4.28
C PRO A 69 -10.28 -26.59 2.91
N ILE A 70 -10.97 -27.05 1.86
CA ILE A 70 -10.47 -27.06 0.48
C ILE A 70 -10.36 -25.62 -0.05
N PHE A 71 -11.31 -24.74 0.28
CA PHE A 71 -11.22 -23.32 -0.04
C PHE A 71 -9.97 -22.69 0.58
N LEU A 72 -9.73 -22.92 1.87
CA LEU A 72 -8.56 -22.35 2.57
C LEU A 72 -7.24 -22.88 1.96
N ALA A 73 -7.17 -24.18 1.66
CA ALA A 73 -6.02 -24.78 1.00
C ALA A 73 -5.79 -24.20 -0.41
N GLN A 74 -6.87 -23.97 -1.18
CA GLN A 74 -6.79 -23.37 -2.51
C GLN A 74 -6.35 -21.91 -2.45
N GLN A 75 -6.89 -21.12 -1.52
CA GLN A 75 -6.48 -19.72 -1.33
C GLN A 75 -5.00 -19.64 -0.91
N GLY A 76 -4.56 -20.49 0.01
CA GLY A 76 -3.15 -20.58 0.40
C GLY A 76 -2.24 -20.93 -0.78
N ARG A 77 -2.64 -21.89 -1.62
CA ARG A 77 -1.93 -22.26 -2.85
C ARG A 77 -1.86 -21.11 -3.85
N ILE A 78 -2.97 -20.40 -4.08
CA ILE A 78 -3.03 -19.23 -4.97
C ILE A 78 -2.04 -18.15 -4.50
N ARG A 79 -2.03 -17.83 -3.21
CA ARG A 79 -1.10 -16.83 -2.64
C ARG A 79 0.36 -17.26 -2.75
N ALA A 80 0.66 -18.55 -2.57
CA ALA A 80 1.99 -19.09 -2.78
C ALA A 80 2.42 -19.00 -4.27
N MET A 81 1.51 -19.32 -5.21
CA MET A 81 1.75 -19.17 -6.65
C MET A 81 2.06 -17.72 -7.03
N MET A 82 1.23 -16.77 -6.57
CA MET A 82 1.49 -15.34 -6.81
C MET A 82 2.83 -14.91 -6.20
N GLY A 83 3.12 -15.33 -4.97
CA GLY A 83 4.36 -14.99 -4.26
C GLY A 83 5.63 -15.52 -4.91
N CYS A 84 5.56 -16.58 -5.73
CA CYS A 84 6.69 -17.04 -6.54
C CYS A 84 6.61 -16.62 -8.01
N GLY A 85 5.65 -15.78 -8.43
CA GLY A 85 5.54 -15.30 -9.81
C GLY A 85 4.83 -16.23 -10.79
N MET A 86 4.09 -17.23 -10.31
CA MET A 86 3.17 -18.08 -11.10
C MET A 86 1.78 -17.42 -11.20
N CYS A 87 1.73 -16.18 -11.67
CA CYS A 87 0.49 -15.39 -11.68
C CYS A 87 -0.55 -15.94 -12.66
N TYR A 88 -0.14 -16.34 -13.87
CA TYR A 88 -1.04 -16.92 -14.88
C TYR A 88 -1.63 -18.25 -14.42
N GLU A 89 -0.86 -19.10 -13.74
CA GLU A 89 -1.32 -20.38 -13.20
C GLU A 89 -2.27 -20.23 -12.01
N SER A 90 -2.21 -19.10 -11.31
CA SER A 90 -3.12 -18.80 -10.20
C SER A 90 -4.52 -18.37 -10.67
N ILE A 91 -4.62 -17.75 -11.85
CA ILE A 91 -5.87 -17.18 -12.36
C ILE A 91 -6.97 -18.22 -12.59
N PRO A 92 -6.72 -19.40 -13.19
CA PRO A 92 -7.74 -20.43 -13.32
C PRO A 92 -8.32 -20.90 -11.99
N LEU A 93 -7.51 -20.94 -10.93
CA LEU A 93 -7.97 -21.31 -9.59
C LEU A 93 -8.85 -20.20 -8.98
N LEU A 94 -8.50 -18.93 -9.20
CA LEU A 94 -9.34 -17.80 -8.82
C LEU A 94 -10.67 -17.81 -9.57
N ALA A 95 -10.66 -18.03 -10.88
CA ALA A 95 -11.86 -18.15 -11.70
C ALA A 95 -12.76 -19.31 -11.24
N ALA A 96 -12.18 -20.44 -10.84
CA ALA A 96 -12.93 -21.56 -10.28
C ALA A 96 -13.67 -21.20 -8.98
N ILE A 97 -13.07 -20.37 -8.10
CA ILE A 97 -13.75 -19.84 -6.92
C ILE A 97 -14.95 -19.00 -7.37
N VAL A 98 -14.76 -18.04 -8.29
CA VAL A 98 -15.84 -17.18 -8.79
C VAL A 98 -16.98 -18.00 -9.39
N VAL A 99 -16.68 -19.04 -10.18
CA VAL A 99 -17.69 -19.91 -10.78
C VAL A 99 -18.51 -20.65 -9.73
N GLN A 100 -17.89 -21.25 -8.70
CA GLN A 100 -18.62 -21.96 -7.65
C GLN A 100 -19.48 -21.04 -6.77
N THR A 101 -19.22 -19.73 -6.76
CA THR A 101 -20.08 -18.80 -6.01
C THR A 101 -21.45 -18.56 -6.65
N LYS A 102 -21.63 -18.90 -7.93
CA LYS A 102 -22.91 -18.76 -8.63
C LYS A 102 -23.99 -19.65 -8.04
N ASP A 103 -23.60 -20.82 -7.54
CA ASP A 103 -24.51 -21.80 -6.95
C ASP A 103 -24.85 -21.47 -5.49
N LEU A 104 -24.14 -20.50 -4.90
CA LEU A 104 -24.43 -20.02 -3.56
C LEU A 104 -25.64 -19.08 -3.63
N ALA A 105 -26.77 -19.51 -3.05
CA ALA A 105 -27.93 -18.66 -2.79
C ALA A 105 -27.60 -17.62 -1.70
N ILE A 106 -26.66 -16.71 -1.98
CA ILE A 106 -26.22 -15.69 -1.03
C ILE A 106 -27.25 -14.57 -1.05
N SER A 107 -28.22 -14.64 -0.14
CA SER A 107 -28.64 -13.41 0.54
C SER A 107 -27.41 -12.96 1.34
N THR A 108 -26.88 -11.77 1.02
CA THR A 108 -25.64 -11.22 1.62
C THR A 108 -25.73 -11.02 3.13
N VAL A 109 -26.89 -11.28 3.73
CA VAL A 109 -27.18 -11.11 5.16
C VAL A 109 -26.86 -12.38 5.96
N ASP A 110 -26.79 -13.57 5.34
CA ASP A 110 -26.90 -14.83 6.08
C ASP A 110 -25.57 -15.58 6.35
N SER A 111 -24.41 -15.12 5.84
CA SER A 111 -23.09 -15.74 6.13
C SER A 111 -21.90 -14.75 6.10
N PRO A 112 -21.50 -14.17 7.25
CA PRO A 112 -20.36 -13.25 7.34
C PRO A 112 -19.01 -13.88 6.98
N GLU A 113 -18.82 -15.16 7.29
CA GLU A 113 -17.58 -15.90 6.99
C GLU A 113 -17.36 -16.01 5.48
N VAL A 114 -18.39 -16.43 4.73
CA VAL A 114 -18.32 -16.51 3.27
C VAL A 114 -18.10 -15.11 2.69
N GLN A 115 -18.80 -14.09 3.16
CA GLN A 115 -18.61 -12.73 2.67
C GLN A 115 -17.16 -12.24 2.86
N GLN A 116 -16.56 -12.49 4.03
CA GLN A 116 -15.16 -12.15 4.29
C GLN A 116 -14.21 -12.91 3.37
N ALA A 117 -14.46 -14.21 3.16
CA ALA A 117 -13.67 -15.05 2.27
C ALA A 117 -13.73 -14.58 0.81
N LEU A 118 -14.92 -14.27 0.30
CA LEU A 118 -15.11 -13.73 -1.06
C LEU A 118 -14.46 -12.35 -1.23
N THR A 119 -14.58 -11.50 -0.20
CA THR A 119 -13.94 -10.18 -0.18
C THR A 119 -12.40 -10.30 -0.20
N ALA A 120 -11.84 -11.30 0.48
CA ALA A 120 -10.42 -11.60 0.41
C ALA A 120 -10.00 -12.12 -0.97
N VAL A 121 -10.78 -13.03 -1.58
CA VAL A 121 -10.51 -13.53 -2.94
C VAL A 121 -10.59 -12.41 -3.97
N ASN A 122 -11.51 -11.45 -3.81
CA ASN A 122 -11.57 -10.26 -4.66
C ASN A 122 -10.24 -9.48 -4.61
N GLY A 123 -9.65 -9.28 -3.43
CA GLY A 123 -8.31 -8.69 -3.33
C GLY A 123 -7.17 -9.59 -3.82
N ASP A 124 -7.32 -10.92 -3.77
CA ASP A 124 -6.38 -11.86 -4.39
C ASP A 124 -6.41 -11.77 -5.93
N ILE A 125 -7.59 -11.59 -6.55
CA ILE A 125 -7.73 -11.35 -7.99
C ILE A 125 -7.03 -10.04 -8.38
N ILE A 126 -7.25 -8.95 -7.64
CA ILE A 126 -6.61 -7.66 -7.92
C ILE A 126 -5.09 -7.78 -7.89
N GLN A 127 -4.53 -8.48 -6.89
CA GLN A 127 -3.09 -8.74 -6.85
C GLN A 127 -2.60 -9.58 -8.04
N ALA A 128 -3.36 -10.60 -8.45
CA ALA A 128 -3.00 -11.41 -9.62
C ALA A 128 -2.97 -10.55 -10.89
N LEU A 129 -3.94 -9.65 -11.08
CA LEU A 129 -3.98 -8.72 -12.20
C LEU A 129 -2.80 -7.75 -12.17
N THR A 130 -2.47 -7.18 -11.01
CA THR A 130 -1.28 -6.32 -10.85
C THR A 130 0.00 -7.09 -11.14
N ALA A 131 0.10 -8.36 -10.74
CA ALA A 131 1.25 -9.20 -11.05
C ALA A 131 1.37 -9.46 -12.56
N VAL A 132 0.27 -9.73 -13.26
CA VAL A 132 0.24 -9.86 -14.73
C VAL A 132 0.69 -8.57 -15.42
N GLN A 133 0.19 -7.40 -15.00
CA GLN A 133 0.64 -6.13 -15.57
C GLN A 133 2.16 -5.95 -15.42
N LYS A 134 2.72 -6.35 -14.28
CA LYS A 134 4.17 -6.30 -14.04
C LYS A 134 4.96 -7.26 -14.95
N THR A 135 4.41 -8.42 -15.32
CA THR A 135 5.10 -9.35 -16.26
C THR A 135 5.10 -8.85 -17.71
N LEU A 136 4.31 -7.81 -18.02
CA LEU A 136 4.33 -7.13 -19.31
C LEU A 136 5.42 -6.06 -19.41
N VAL A 137 5.99 -5.63 -18.27
CA VAL A 137 7.08 -4.65 -18.25
C VAL A 137 8.38 -5.32 -18.71
N THR A 138 8.97 -4.76 -19.76
CA THR A 138 10.27 -5.15 -20.33
C THR A 138 11.24 -3.97 -20.24
N SER A 139 12.52 -4.23 -20.52
CA SER A 139 13.52 -3.16 -20.50
C SER A 139 13.23 -2.05 -21.51
N SER A 140 12.54 -2.31 -22.62
CA SER A 140 12.26 -1.31 -23.67
C SER A 140 10.82 -0.79 -23.69
N GLY A 141 9.96 -1.19 -22.73
CA GLY A 141 8.55 -0.80 -22.67
C GLY A 141 7.63 -1.95 -22.28
N LEU A 142 6.39 -1.96 -22.78
CA LEU A 142 5.42 -3.03 -22.53
C LEU A 142 5.37 -4.03 -23.68
N ARG A 143 5.43 -5.34 -23.37
CA ARG A 143 5.03 -6.39 -24.32
C ARG A 143 3.51 -6.58 -24.29
N THR A 144 2.97 -7.16 -25.35
CA THR A 144 1.58 -7.62 -25.36
C THR A 144 1.46 -9.00 -24.69
N LEU A 145 0.25 -9.35 -24.30
CA LEU A 145 -0.06 -10.72 -23.87
C LEU A 145 0.08 -11.68 -25.06
N GLU A 146 0.53 -12.90 -24.80
CA GLU A 146 0.48 -14.01 -25.75
C GLU A 146 -0.97 -14.56 -25.86
N ASP A 147 -1.30 -15.29 -26.92
CA ASP A 147 -2.65 -15.84 -27.11
C ASP A 147 -3.10 -16.74 -25.94
N SER A 148 -2.17 -17.52 -25.39
CA SER A 148 -2.41 -18.39 -24.22
C SER A 148 -2.68 -17.57 -22.96
N GLU A 149 -1.95 -16.48 -22.75
CA GLU A 149 -2.13 -15.54 -21.63
C GLU A 149 -3.45 -14.78 -21.76
N HIS A 150 -3.79 -14.33 -22.97
CA HIS A 150 -5.06 -13.69 -23.29
C HIS A 150 -6.25 -14.61 -22.99
N LEU A 151 -6.16 -15.91 -23.31
CA LEU A 151 -7.20 -16.88 -23.01
C LEU A 151 -7.43 -17.03 -21.49
N ILE A 152 -6.36 -17.05 -20.70
CA ILE A 152 -6.44 -17.12 -19.23
C ILE A 152 -7.16 -15.89 -18.66
N ILE A 153 -6.78 -14.68 -19.11
CA ILE A 153 -7.40 -13.43 -18.65
C ILE A 153 -8.85 -13.34 -19.10
N SER A 154 -9.15 -13.73 -20.34
CA SER A 154 -10.51 -13.72 -20.89
C SER A 154 -11.43 -14.71 -20.16
N SER A 155 -10.89 -15.86 -19.74
CA SER A 155 -11.64 -16.85 -18.94
C SER A 155 -12.01 -16.31 -17.56
N LEU A 156 -11.10 -15.58 -16.91
CA LEU A 156 -11.40 -14.89 -15.65
C LEU A 156 -12.47 -13.80 -15.85
N HIS A 157 -12.35 -13.00 -16.92
CA HIS A 157 -13.34 -11.97 -17.25
C HIS A 157 -14.73 -12.59 -17.43
N GLN A 158 -14.83 -13.68 -18.19
CA GLN A 158 -16.08 -14.39 -18.41
C GLN A 158 -16.68 -14.92 -17.11
N ALA A 159 -15.86 -15.52 -16.24
CA ALA A 159 -16.31 -15.99 -14.92
C ALA A 159 -16.89 -14.83 -14.08
N LEU A 160 -16.23 -13.67 -14.09
CA LEU A 160 -16.67 -12.47 -13.37
C LEU A 160 -17.99 -11.91 -13.93
N LEU A 161 -18.17 -11.86 -15.26
CA LEU A 161 -19.39 -11.39 -15.90
C LEU A 161 -20.58 -12.32 -15.63
N GLU A 162 -20.39 -13.62 -15.76
CA GLU A 162 -21.44 -14.61 -15.49
C GLU A 162 -21.85 -14.60 -14.00
N GLY A 163 -20.89 -14.38 -13.09
CA GLY A 163 -21.16 -14.17 -11.68
C GLY A 163 -22.03 -12.94 -11.43
N GLN A 164 -21.70 -11.82 -12.07
CA GLN A 164 -22.49 -10.58 -11.95
C GLN A 164 -23.93 -10.75 -12.45
N GLN A 165 -24.13 -11.41 -13.60
CA GLN A 165 -25.46 -11.66 -14.17
C GLN A 165 -26.33 -12.54 -13.26
N SER A 166 -25.73 -13.53 -12.62
CA SER A 166 -26.43 -14.48 -11.73
C SER A 166 -26.96 -13.81 -10.45
N LEU A 167 -26.33 -12.71 -10.01
CA LEU A 167 -26.70 -11.97 -8.79
C LEU A 167 -27.74 -10.85 -8.97
N SER A 168 -28.25 -10.63 -10.19
CA SER A 168 -29.27 -9.62 -10.50
C SER A 168 -30.62 -9.80 -9.76
N ARG A 169 -30.72 -10.78 -8.85
CA ARG A 169 -31.90 -11.07 -8.01
C ARG A 169 -31.68 -10.89 -6.50
N CYS A 170 -30.45 -10.69 -5.98
CA CYS A 170 -30.16 -10.85 -4.53
C CYS A 170 -29.22 -9.83 -3.83
N GLY A 171 -28.70 -8.78 -4.48
CA GLY A 171 -27.92 -7.72 -3.77
C GLY A 171 -26.59 -7.34 -4.44
N THR A 172 -25.61 -6.89 -3.63
CA THR A 172 -24.29 -6.41 -4.10
C THR A 172 -23.37 -7.56 -4.52
N TYR A 173 -22.79 -7.49 -5.73
CA TYR A 173 -21.87 -8.51 -6.25
C TYR A 173 -20.52 -8.51 -5.53
N ALA A 174 -20.10 -9.66 -4.99
CA ALA A 174 -18.88 -9.79 -4.19
C ALA A 174 -17.58 -9.50 -4.95
N PHE A 175 -17.57 -9.66 -6.29
CA PHE A 175 -16.38 -9.48 -7.13
C PHE A 175 -16.44 -8.23 -8.02
N ASP A 176 -17.33 -7.28 -7.72
CA ASP A 176 -17.51 -6.05 -8.51
C ASP A 176 -16.19 -5.26 -8.63
N ARG A 177 -15.48 -5.08 -7.52
CA ARG A 177 -14.15 -4.45 -7.47
C ARG A 177 -13.13 -5.12 -8.42
N SER A 178 -13.10 -6.44 -8.49
CA SER A 178 -12.21 -7.19 -9.40
C SER A 178 -12.58 -6.98 -10.87
N LEU A 179 -13.87 -6.95 -11.18
CA LEU A 179 -14.37 -6.73 -12.54
C LEU A 179 -13.97 -5.33 -13.02
N VAL A 180 -14.21 -4.30 -12.21
CA VAL A 180 -13.81 -2.91 -12.51
C VAL A 180 -12.29 -2.81 -12.67
N ALA A 181 -11.52 -3.44 -11.77
CA ALA A 181 -10.06 -3.46 -11.86
C ALA A 181 -9.56 -4.12 -13.16
N LEU A 182 -10.15 -5.24 -13.55
CA LEU A 182 -9.80 -5.93 -14.80
C LEU A 182 -10.14 -5.08 -16.03
N GLN A 183 -11.31 -4.44 -16.06
CA GLN A 183 -11.72 -3.58 -17.16
C GLN A 183 -10.82 -2.35 -17.31
N ALA A 184 -10.32 -1.81 -16.20
CA ALA A 184 -9.38 -0.69 -16.17
C ALA A 184 -7.90 -1.09 -16.35
N SER A 185 -7.57 -2.39 -16.37
CA SER A 185 -6.18 -2.87 -16.39
C SER A 185 -5.49 -2.79 -17.75
N GLY A 186 -6.25 -2.61 -18.84
CA GLY A 186 -5.73 -2.69 -20.21
C GLY A 186 -5.39 -4.11 -20.69
N LEU A 187 -5.69 -5.15 -19.90
CA LEU A 187 -5.38 -6.55 -20.23
C LEU A 187 -6.39 -7.21 -21.21
N LEU A 188 -7.50 -6.53 -21.52
CA LEU A 188 -8.55 -7.01 -22.42
C LEU A 188 -8.42 -6.34 -23.79
N SER A 189 -8.50 -7.14 -24.86
CA SER A 189 -8.37 -6.68 -26.26
C SER A 189 -9.52 -5.79 -26.75
N GLU A 190 -10.70 -5.89 -26.14
CA GLU A 190 -11.93 -5.23 -26.61
C GLU A 190 -12.77 -4.58 -25.49
N ALA A 191 -12.16 -4.13 -24.41
CA ALA A 191 -12.89 -3.29 -23.46
C ALA A 191 -13.05 -1.87 -24.05
N LYS A 192 -14.08 -1.67 -24.89
CA LYS A 192 -14.72 -0.36 -24.97
C LYS A 192 -14.99 0.05 -23.53
N HIS A 193 -14.46 1.19 -23.11
CA HIS A 193 -14.84 1.84 -21.87
C HIS A 193 -16.37 2.00 -21.89
N ASN A 194 -17.10 1.01 -21.37
CA ASN A 194 -18.38 1.27 -20.77
C ASN A 194 -18.00 2.04 -19.51
N ARG A 195 -17.88 3.37 -19.64
CA ARG A 195 -18.03 4.23 -18.46
C ARG A 195 -19.27 3.70 -17.76
N GLU A 196 -19.16 3.34 -16.49
CA GLU A 196 -20.34 3.29 -15.65
C GLU A 196 -21.16 4.54 -15.98
N SER A 197 -22.45 4.36 -16.26
CA SER A 197 -23.38 5.46 -16.45
C SER A 197 -23.06 6.52 -15.39
N GLU A 198 -22.80 7.77 -15.82
CA GLU A 198 -22.48 8.84 -14.87
C GLU A 198 -23.52 8.77 -13.74
N PRO A 199 -23.07 8.74 -12.47
CA PRO A 199 -23.99 8.66 -11.35
C PRO A 199 -25.04 9.76 -11.54
N HIS A 200 -26.31 9.42 -11.32
CA HIS A 200 -27.40 10.39 -11.39
C HIS A 200 -27.02 11.62 -10.57
N GLU A 201 -27.31 12.84 -11.06
CA GLU A 201 -26.86 14.08 -10.41
C GLU A 201 -27.19 14.11 -8.90
N GLU A 202 -28.32 13.52 -8.50
CA GLU A 202 -28.77 13.41 -7.11
C GLU A 202 -27.88 12.53 -6.21
N ASP A 203 -27.10 11.61 -6.78
CA ASP A 203 -26.21 10.68 -6.05
C ASP A 203 -24.76 11.19 -5.91
N ARG A 204 -24.44 12.34 -6.50
CA ARG A 204 -23.07 12.88 -6.51
C ARG A 204 -22.71 13.54 -5.18
N ILE A 205 -21.47 13.34 -4.75
CA ILE A 205 -20.99 13.80 -3.44
C ILE A 205 -20.43 15.23 -3.57
N THR A 206 -20.82 16.15 -2.69
CA THR A 206 -20.22 17.49 -2.64
C THR A 206 -19.18 17.54 -1.53
N ILE A 207 -17.93 17.85 -1.89
CA ILE A 207 -16.83 17.98 -0.94
C ILE A 207 -16.83 19.41 -0.42
N SER A 208 -16.98 19.57 0.90
CA SER A 208 -16.95 20.89 1.53
C SER A 208 -15.56 21.51 1.47
N ALA A 209 -15.48 22.83 1.60
CA ALA A 209 -14.19 23.50 1.80
C ALA A 209 -13.51 22.96 3.07
N LEU A 210 -12.17 22.98 3.08
CA LEU A 210 -11.40 22.58 4.26
C LEU A 210 -11.83 23.42 5.48
N PRO A 211 -12.20 22.79 6.61
CA PRO A 211 -12.49 23.51 7.84
C PRO A 211 -11.29 24.35 8.29
N GLU A 212 -11.53 25.51 8.92
CA GLU A 212 -10.45 26.38 9.43
C GLU A 212 -9.58 25.70 10.50
N THR A 213 -10.11 24.66 11.16
CA THR A 213 -9.40 23.84 12.13
C THR A 213 -8.38 22.90 11.50
N VAL A 214 -8.44 22.66 10.18
CA VAL A 214 -7.49 21.82 9.46
C VAL A 214 -6.23 22.62 9.16
N GLU A 215 -5.10 22.20 9.74
CA GLU A 215 -3.81 22.78 9.38
C GLU A 215 -3.47 22.44 7.93
N THR A 216 -2.95 23.42 7.20
CA THR A 216 -2.59 23.26 5.79
C THR A 216 -1.15 23.66 5.49
N PHE A 217 -0.61 23.16 4.39
CA PHE A 217 0.61 23.67 3.77
C PHE A 217 0.35 24.04 2.31
N LYS A 218 1.22 24.86 1.72
CA LYS A 218 1.11 25.26 0.32
C LYS A 218 1.94 24.35 -0.58
N LEU A 219 1.33 23.85 -1.65
CA LEU A 219 1.99 23.13 -2.73
C LEU A 219 1.46 23.66 -4.07
N ASN A 220 2.34 24.26 -4.89
CA ASN A 220 1.99 24.86 -6.18
C ASN A 220 0.74 25.78 -6.12
N GLY A 221 0.68 26.62 -5.08
CA GLY A 221 -0.42 27.58 -4.86
C GLY A 221 -1.68 27.00 -4.20
N LYS A 222 -1.88 25.67 -4.24
CA LYS A 222 -2.97 24.99 -3.53
C LYS A 222 -2.67 24.88 -2.04
N SER A 223 -3.67 25.11 -1.19
CA SER A 223 -3.61 24.75 0.25
C SER A 223 -4.04 23.30 0.39
N LEU A 224 -3.18 22.46 0.95
CA LEU A 224 -3.44 21.04 1.17
C LEU A 224 -3.42 20.72 2.67
N PRO A 225 -4.28 19.80 3.15
CA PRO A 225 -4.25 19.37 4.55
C PRO A 225 -2.90 18.75 4.89
N ARG A 226 -2.45 18.90 6.14
CA ARG A 226 -1.19 18.29 6.60
C ARG A 226 -1.32 16.80 6.97
N LEU A 227 -2.51 16.22 6.82
CA LEU A 227 -2.74 14.78 6.85
C LEU A 227 -3.19 14.30 5.47
N PHE A 228 -2.42 13.39 4.89
CA PHE A 228 -2.78 12.71 3.65
C PHE A 228 -3.30 11.32 3.97
N CYS A 229 -4.33 10.87 3.26
CA CYS A 229 -4.83 9.52 3.40
C CYS A 229 -4.03 8.56 2.53
N GLY A 230 -3.27 7.66 3.16
CA GLY A 230 -2.53 6.61 2.47
C GLY A 230 -3.42 5.46 2.02
N LEU A 231 -3.25 5.02 0.77
CA LEU A 231 -4.04 3.94 0.16
C LEU A 231 -3.29 2.60 0.04
N TRP A 232 -2.09 2.47 0.64
CA TRP A 232 -1.25 1.26 0.46
C TRP A 232 -1.90 -0.02 0.98
N GLN A 233 -2.80 0.05 1.98
CA GLN A 233 -3.52 -1.13 2.49
C GLN A 233 -4.45 -1.77 1.43
N LEU A 234 -4.80 -1.05 0.36
CA LEU A 234 -5.59 -1.60 -0.75
C LEU A 234 -4.78 -2.56 -1.64
N SER A 235 -3.46 -2.62 -1.48
CA SER A 235 -2.56 -3.43 -2.32
C SER A 235 -2.66 -4.94 -2.10
N SER A 236 -3.18 -5.41 -0.95
CA SER A 236 -3.33 -6.85 -0.65
C SER A 236 -4.35 -7.09 0.46
N PRO A 237 -5.08 -8.22 0.45
CA PRO A 237 -5.86 -8.72 1.59
C PRO A 237 -5.04 -8.95 2.86
N SER A 238 -3.71 -8.95 2.78
CA SER A 238 -2.83 -9.05 3.95
C SER A 238 -2.99 -7.89 4.93
N TRP A 239 -3.56 -6.76 4.50
CA TRP A 239 -3.94 -5.63 5.37
C TRP A 239 -5.45 -5.59 5.67
N GLY A 240 -6.19 -6.61 5.25
CA GLY A 240 -7.64 -6.70 5.27
C GLY A 240 -8.27 -6.27 3.94
N CYS A 241 -9.51 -6.67 3.70
CA CYS A 241 -10.32 -6.23 2.57
C CYS A 241 -11.74 -5.87 3.01
N ALA A 242 -12.37 -4.95 2.28
CA ALA A 242 -13.76 -4.59 2.44
C ALA A 242 -14.46 -4.48 1.08
N PRO A 243 -15.80 -4.60 1.02
CA PRO A 243 -16.56 -4.30 -0.18
C PRO A 243 -16.34 -2.86 -0.65
N VAL A 244 -16.32 -2.64 -1.97
CA VAL A 244 -16.07 -1.33 -2.58
C VAL A 244 -17.08 -0.27 -2.13
N THR A 245 -18.35 -0.65 -1.90
CA THR A 245 -19.39 0.24 -1.38
C THR A 245 -19.01 0.80 -0.01
N ARG A 246 -18.50 -0.03 0.90
CA ARG A 246 -18.05 0.39 2.24
C ARG A 246 -16.81 1.29 2.16
N ILE A 247 -15.88 0.99 1.24
CA ILE A 247 -14.71 1.84 0.98
C ILE A 247 -15.16 3.22 0.49
N ARG A 248 -16.07 3.28 -0.50
CA ARG A 248 -16.61 4.53 -1.05
C ARG A 248 -17.35 5.36 -0.01
N SER A 249 -18.21 4.73 0.81
CA SER A 249 -18.89 5.42 1.91
C SER A 249 -17.89 6.02 2.91
N GLN A 250 -16.82 5.29 3.23
CA GLN A 250 -15.79 5.81 4.13
C GLN A 250 -14.97 6.94 3.49
N PHE A 251 -14.68 6.88 2.19
CA PHE A 251 -14.04 8.01 1.48
C PHE A 251 -14.91 9.27 1.56
N ALA A 252 -16.22 9.13 1.35
CA ALA A 252 -17.17 10.24 1.46
C ALA A 252 -17.20 10.83 2.88
N GLN A 253 -17.25 9.97 3.90
CA GLN A 253 -17.19 10.38 5.30
C GLN A 253 -15.89 11.12 5.61
N TYR A 254 -14.73 10.58 5.25
CA TYR A 254 -13.43 11.19 5.48
C TYR A 254 -13.32 12.56 4.78
N ALA A 255 -13.72 12.64 3.52
CA ALA A 255 -13.66 13.89 2.78
C ALA A 255 -14.59 14.97 3.38
N SER A 256 -15.76 14.59 3.92
CA SER A 256 -16.65 15.50 4.64
C SER A 256 -16.03 16.10 5.92
N GLN A 257 -15.03 15.42 6.50
CA GLN A 257 -14.33 15.86 7.71
C GLN A 257 -13.03 16.64 7.40
N GLY A 258 -12.69 16.84 6.12
CA GLY A 258 -11.51 17.59 5.69
C GLY A 258 -10.31 16.74 5.24
N PHE A 259 -10.47 15.42 5.15
CA PHE A 259 -9.47 14.55 4.51
C PHE A 259 -9.61 14.59 2.99
N THR A 260 -9.01 15.61 2.36
CA THR A 260 -9.16 15.84 0.91
C THR A 260 -7.90 15.53 0.10
N ALA A 261 -6.83 15.04 0.72
CA ALA A 261 -5.60 14.66 0.01
C ALA A 261 -5.29 13.16 0.20
N TYR A 262 -5.02 12.47 -0.90
CA TYR A 262 -4.83 11.02 -0.95
C TYR A 262 -3.49 10.66 -1.56
N ASP A 263 -2.77 9.70 -0.97
CA ASP A 263 -1.51 9.16 -1.48
C ASP A 263 -1.67 7.70 -1.91
N MET A 264 -1.22 7.39 -3.13
CA MET A 264 -1.28 6.06 -3.74
C MET A 264 -0.04 5.76 -4.59
N ALA A 265 -0.04 4.63 -5.30
CA ALA A 265 1.04 4.22 -6.19
C ALA A 265 0.52 3.26 -7.28
N ASP A 266 1.26 3.19 -8.38
CA ASP A 266 1.01 2.27 -9.49
C ASP A 266 0.92 0.79 -9.06
N HIS A 267 1.72 0.38 -8.07
CA HIS A 267 1.75 -0.98 -7.56
C HIS A 267 0.78 -1.25 -6.40
N TYR A 268 -0.05 -0.29 -5.99
CA TYR A 268 -1.03 -0.47 -4.92
C TYR A 268 -2.35 -1.07 -5.42
N GLY A 269 -2.28 -2.21 -6.12
CA GLY A 269 -3.47 -2.91 -6.60
C GLY A 269 -4.34 -2.00 -7.48
N ASP A 270 -5.55 -1.71 -7.01
CA ASP A 270 -6.55 -0.86 -7.65
C ASP A 270 -6.78 0.48 -6.92
N ALA A 271 -5.86 0.91 -6.05
CA ALA A 271 -5.99 2.15 -5.27
C ALA A 271 -6.28 3.39 -6.14
N GLU A 272 -5.59 3.52 -7.28
CA GLU A 272 -5.82 4.61 -8.25
C GLU A 272 -7.23 4.56 -8.85
N ILE A 273 -7.74 3.36 -9.12
CA ILE A 273 -9.08 3.13 -9.69
C ILE A 273 -10.16 3.50 -8.67
N ILE A 274 -10.01 3.03 -7.42
CA ILE A 274 -10.94 3.36 -6.34
C ILE A 274 -10.99 4.87 -6.09
N PHE A 275 -9.83 5.52 -5.99
CA PHE A 275 -9.76 6.97 -5.83
C PHE A 275 -10.34 7.71 -7.04
N GLY A 276 -10.00 7.28 -8.25
CA GLY A 276 -10.48 7.88 -9.49
C GLY A 276 -12.00 7.84 -9.60
N ASN A 277 -12.60 6.69 -9.33
CA ASN A 277 -14.05 6.51 -9.34
C ASN A 277 -14.74 7.35 -8.25
N PHE A 278 -14.16 7.40 -7.04
CA PHE A 278 -14.67 8.26 -5.98
C PHE A 278 -14.64 9.74 -6.39
N ARG A 279 -13.49 10.23 -6.88
CA ARG A 279 -13.33 11.62 -7.32
C ARG A 279 -14.27 11.96 -8.46
N ALA A 280 -14.42 11.07 -9.45
CA ALA A 280 -15.34 11.27 -10.57
C ALA A 280 -16.82 11.33 -10.12
N SER A 281 -17.16 10.64 -9.02
CA SER A 281 -18.51 10.70 -8.44
C SER A 281 -18.82 11.99 -7.65
N CYS A 282 -17.83 12.87 -7.46
CA CYS A 282 -18.02 14.14 -6.76
C CYS A 282 -18.53 15.24 -7.70
N HIS A 283 -19.32 16.20 -7.20
CA HIS A 283 -19.72 17.41 -7.93
C HIS A 283 -18.54 18.32 -8.25
N ASN A 284 -17.58 18.39 -7.33
CA ASN A 284 -16.39 19.24 -7.38
C ASN A 284 -15.10 18.40 -7.25
N PRO A 285 -14.74 17.60 -8.26
CA PRO A 285 -13.60 16.68 -8.20
C PRO A 285 -12.26 17.36 -7.85
N GLU A 286 -12.09 18.63 -8.24
CA GLU A 286 -10.90 19.45 -7.95
C GLU A 286 -10.71 19.78 -6.47
N ALA A 287 -11.72 19.55 -5.62
CA ALA A 287 -11.59 19.67 -4.17
C ALA A 287 -10.74 18.53 -3.56
N LEU A 288 -10.57 17.43 -4.29
CA LEU A 288 -9.74 16.30 -3.88
C LEU A 288 -8.38 16.36 -4.58
N PHE A 289 -7.33 16.09 -3.82
CA PHE A 289 -5.95 16.07 -4.30
C PHE A 289 -5.42 14.64 -4.36
N GLY A 290 -5.00 14.19 -5.55
CA GLY A 290 -4.45 12.85 -5.76
C GLY A 290 -2.94 12.85 -5.98
N ALA A 291 -2.18 12.34 -5.01
CA ALA A 291 -0.76 12.05 -5.16
C ALA A 291 -0.56 10.57 -5.52
N THR A 292 0.14 10.28 -6.60
CA THR A 292 0.47 8.90 -7.01
C THR A 292 1.97 8.75 -7.33
N LYS A 293 2.49 7.51 -7.46
CA LYS A 293 3.91 7.21 -7.69
C LYS A 293 4.22 6.48 -8.99
N TYR A 294 5.27 6.87 -9.71
CA TYR A 294 5.88 6.05 -10.78
C TYR A 294 7.06 5.30 -10.19
N CYS A 295 6.91 4.00 -10.04
CA CYS A 295 7.88 3.11 -9.43
C CYS A 295 8.60 2.26 -10.47
N ILE A 296 9.91 2.44 -10.58
CA ILE A 296 10.77 1.60 -11.40
C ILE A 296 11.56 0.69 -10.49
N PHE A 297 11.09 -0.57 -10.38
CA PHE A 297 11.68 -1.63 -9.56
C PHE A 297 12.65 -2.54 -10.31
N THR A 298 12.57 -2.54 -11.65
CA THR A 298 13.35 -3.41 -12.52
C THR A 298 14.13 -2.59 -13.54
N PRO A 299 15.28 -3.08 -14.04
CA PRO A 299 16.05 -2.41 -15.07
C PRO A 299 15.17 -2.01 -16.27
N THR A 300 15.13 -0.71 -16.57
CA THR A 300 14.26 -0.12 -17.59
C THR A 300 15.04 0.93 -18.37
N THR A 301 15.01 0.84 -19.70
CA THR A 301 15.52 1.87 -20.60
C THR A 301 14.54 3.02 -20.66
N ILE A 302 14.99 4.19 -20.23
CA ILE A 302 14.16 5.38 -20.14
C ILE A 302 14.08 6.06 -21.50
N THR A 303 12.87 6.09 -22.03
CA THR A 303 12.49 6.84 -23.22
C THR A 303 11.30 7.72 -22.90
N ARG A 304 11.09 8.75 -23.71
CA ARG A 304 9.92 9.63 -23.59
C ARG A 304 8.61 8.84 -23.67
N GLN A 305 8.55 7.85 -24.57
CA GLN A 305 7.39 7.01 -24.78
C GLN A 305 7.04 6.16 -23.55
N VAL A 306 8.05 5.56 -22.89
CA VAL A 306 7.86 4.78 -21.66
C VAL A 306 7.30 5.66 -20.54
N VAL A 307 7.85 6.86 -20.35
CA VAL A 307 7.37 7.82 -19.35
C VAL A 307 5.94 8.28 -19.66
N GLN A 308 5.65 8.64 -20.91
CA GLN A 308 4.31 9.07 -21.34
C GLN A 308 3.25 7.97 -21.23
N ALA A 309 3.63 6.71 -21.48
CA ALA A 309 2.74 5.56 -21.30
C ALA A 309 2.36 5.41 -19.82
N ASN A 310 3.32 5.51 -18.90
CA ASN A 310 3.05 5.46 -17.46
C ASN A 310 2.12 6.59 -17.02
N ILE A 311 2.37 7.84 -17.45
CA ILE A 311 1.48 8.99 -17.16
C ILE A 311 0.05 8.73 -17.68
N THR A 312 -0.07 8.19 -18.89
CA THR A 312 -1.36 7.87 -19.51
C THR A 312 -2.13 6.84 -18.71
N GLU A 313 -1.47 5.76 -18.29
CA GLU A 313 -2.07 4.70 -17.47
C GLU A 313 -2.65 5.27 -16.16
N ARG A 314 -1.93 6.14 -15.46
CA ARG A 314 -2.41 6.68 -14.18
C ARG A 314 -3.52 7.69 -14.36
N CYS A 315 -3.47 8.51 -15.42
CA CYS A 315 -4.58 9.38 -15.78
C CYS A 315 -5.85 8.55 -16.03
N GLN A 316 -5.73 7.45 -16.76
CA GLN A 316 -6.85 6.52 -16.99
C GLN A 316 -7.37 5.91 -15.69
N ARG A 317 -6.48 5.32 -14.87
CA ARG A 317 -6.85 4.67 -13.61
C ARG A 317 -7.46 5.65 -12.61
N MET A 318 -6.91 6.84 -12.47
CA MET A 318 -7.45 7.90 -11.60
C MET A 318 -8.64 8.66 -12.22
N SER A 319 -9.16 8.22 -13.38
CA SER A 319 -10.23 8.90 -14.12
C SER A 319 -10.01 10.41 -14.25
N ALA A 320 -8.82 10.79 -14.71
CA ALA A 320 -8.28 12.14 -14.67
C ALA A 320 -7.74 12.59 -16.04
N SER A 321 -7.77 13.90 -16.30
CA SER A 321 -7.01 14.50 -17.41
C SER A 321 -5.55 14.78 -17.04
N HIS A 322 -5.22 14.80 -15.75
CA HIS A 322 -3.92 15.16 -15.21
C HIS A 322 -3.68 14.49 -13.84
N ILE A 323 -2.45 14.57 -13.34
CA ILE A 323 -1.99 14.09 -12.04
C ILE A 323 -1.63 15.31 -11.18
N ASP A 324 -2.26 15.46 -10.02
CA ASP A 324 -1.99 16.60 -9.12
C ASP A 324 -0.54 16.60 -8.60
N LEU A 325 -0.07 15.44 -8.15
CA LEU A 325 1.32 15.20 -7.74
C LEU A 325 1.78 13.81 -8.20
N LEU A 326 2.78 13.79 -9.07
CA LEU A 326 3.47 12.58 -9.49
C LEU A 326 4.79 12.44 -8.74
N GLN A 327 4.94 11.35 -7.98
CA GLN A 327 6.12 11.08 -7.18
C GLN A 327 6.97 10.00 -7.85
N PHE A 328 8.26 10.24 -8.07
CA PHE A 328 9.12 9.30 -8.76
C PHE A 328 9.89 8.43 -7.78
N HIS A 329 9.81 7.11 -7.94
CA HIS A 329 10.56 6.12 -7.17
C HIS A 329 11.49 5.34 -8.09
N TRP A 330 12.78 5.34 -7.76
CA TRP A 330 13.83 4.71 -8.55
C TRP A 330 14.62 3.72 -7.71
N GLN A 331 14.66 2.46 -8.16
CA GLN A 331 15.29 1.38 -7.41
C GLN A 331 16.82 1.47 -7.39
N ASP A 332 17.45 1.60 -8.56
CA ASP A 332 18.90 1.42 -8.71
C ASP A 332 19.62 2.75 -8.97
N TYR A 333 20.15 3.36 -7.92
CA TYR A 333 20.93 4.60 -8.05
C TYR A 333 22.24 4.47 -8.82
N ASN A 334 22.69 3.26 -9.15
CA ASN A 334 23.84 3.11 -10.05
C ASN A 334 23.49 3.42 -11.51
N ASP A 335 22.21 3.42 -11.85
CA ASP A 335 21.72 3.82 -13.17
C ASP A 335 21.30 5.31 -13.15
N PRO A 336 22.06 6.22 -13.81
CA PRO A 336 21.78 7.66 -13.78
C PRO A 336 20.55 8.07 -14.62
N GLN A 337 19.87 7.15 -15.30
CA GLN A 337 18.68 7.44 -16.11
C GLN A 337 17.52 8.06 -15.31
N TYR A 338 17.56 8.03 -13.97
CA TYR A 338 16.58 8.71 -13.13
C TYR A 338 16.51 10.22 -13.41
N ILE A 339 17.61 10.88 -13.80
CA ILE A 339 17.61 12.30 -14.18
C ILE A 339 16.82 12.50 -15.47
N THR A 340 17.10 11.69 -16.49
CA THR A 340 16.39 11.72 -17.78
C THR A 340 14.90 11.43 -17.60
N ALA A 341 14.54 10.47 -16.73
CA ALA A 341 13.15 10.16 -16.42
C ALA A 341 12.44 11.38 -15.82
N LEU A 342 13.05 12.04 -14.84
CA LEU A 342 12.52 13.24 -14.20
C LEU A 342 12.34 14.41 -15.19
N GLN A 343 13.26 14.58 -16.14
CA GLN A 343 13.10 15.56 -17.22
C GLN A 343 11.87 15.28 -18.08
N TYR A 344 11.69 14.05 -18.54
CA TYR A 344 10.51 13.66 -19.33
C TYR A 344 9.21 13.75 -18.52
N LEU A 345 9.24 13.45 -17.22
CA LEU A 345 8.09 13.60 -16.33
C LEU A 345 7.68 15.07 -16.20
N GLN A 346 8.64 15.98 -16.02
CA GLN A 346 8.37 17.43 -15.91
C GLN A 346 7.87 18.04 -17.22
N GLU A 347 8.34 17.55 -18.37
CA GLU A 347 7.94 18.07 -19.68
C GLU A 347 6.50 17.70 -20.08
N ASP A 348 5.90 16.69 -19.44
CA ASP A 348 4.53 16.29 -19.73
C ASP A 348 3.53 17.21 -18.99
N PRO A 349 2.67 17.95 -19.72
CA PRO A 349 1.77 18.94 -19.11
C PRO A 349 0.70 18.32 -18.21
N ARG A 350 0.50 17.00 -18.26
CA ARG A 350 -0.42 16.28 -17.37
C ARG A 350 0.13 16.11 -15.96
N VAL A 351 1.41 16.41 -15.72
CA VAL A 351 2.03 16.35 -14.38
C VAL A 351 2.05 17.75 -13.78
N HIS A 352 1.11 18.04 -12.87
CA HIS A 352 1.00 19.38 -12.27
C HIS A 352 2.07 19.66 -11.22
N SER A 353 2.50 18.64 -10.49
CA SER A 353 3.57 18.72 -9.50
C SER A 353 4.43 17.47 -9.59
N LEU A 354 5.75 17.63 -9.53
CA LEU A 354 6.70 16.53 -9.52
C LEU A 354 7.34 16.39 -8.14
N GLY A 355 7.30 15.19 -7.58
CA GLY A 355 7.92 14.82 -6.32
C GLY A 355 8.87 13.64 -6.49
N LEU A 356 9.65 13.38 -5.46
CA LEU A 356 10.49 12.18 -5.31
C LEU A 356 9.87 11.25 -4.27
N CYS A 357 10.25 9.98 -4.30
CA CYS A 357 9.91 8.98 -3.29
C CYS A 357 11.16 8.16 -2.98
N ASN A 358 11.55 8.13 -1.71
CA ASN A 358 12.74 7.46 -1.18
C ASN A 358 14.09 7.94 -1.74
N PHE A 359 14.17 9.16 -2.30
CA PHE A 359 15.45 9.74 -2.71
C PHE A 359 16.28 10.20 -1.51
N ASP A 360 17.51 9.68 -1.41
CA ASP A 360 18.47 10.12 -0.41
C ASP A 360 18.96 11.55 -0.66
N THR A 361 19.63 12.13 0.34
CA THR A 361 20.02 13.55 0.25
C THR A 361 21.02 13.80 -0.87
N SER A 362 21.93 12.87 -1.15
CA SER A 362 22.91 13.00 -2.24
C SER A 362 22.25 13.07 -3.61
N HIS A 363 21.35 12.13 -3.91
CA HIS A 363 20.68 12.07 -5.21
C HIS A 363 19.68 13.22 -5.36
N MET A 364 19.01 13.63 -4.28
CA MET A 364 18.17 14.83 -4.30
C MET A 364 19.00 16.09 -4.63
N LEU A 365 20.19 16.24 -4.04
CA LEU A 365 21.09 17.35 -4.36
C LEU A 365 21.63 17.29 -5.79
N GLU A 366 21.90 16.10 -6.32
CA GLU A 366 22.32 15.92 -7.72
C GLU A 366 21.24 16.41 -8.69
N ILE A 367 19.98 16.02 -8.47
CA ILE A 367 18.83 16.48 -9.27
C ILE A 367 18.69 18.00 -9.20
N ILE A 368 18.77 18.57 -7.99
CA ILE A 368 18.67 20.03 -7.79
C ILE A 368 19.82 20.76 -8.49
N SER A 369 21.05 20.25 -8.35
CA SER A 369 22.26 20.87 -8.90
C SER A 369 22.32 20.80 -10.42
N ASN A 370 21.67 19.80 -11.03
CA ASN A 370 21.50 19.71 -12.48
C ASN A 370 20.68 20.89 -13.03
N GLY A 371 19.78 21.48 -12.22
CA GLY A 371 19.06 22.72 -12.54
C GLY A 371 17.95 22.59 -13.58
N THR A 372 17.72 21.40 -14.15
CA THR A 372 16.70 21.17 -15.18
C THR A 372 15.36 20.68 -14.62
N VAL A 373 15.33 20.16 -13.39
CA VAL A 373 14.15 19.55 -12.78
C VAL A 373 13.77 20.29 -11.50
N LYS A 374 12.51 20.72 -11.40
CA LYS A 374 11.91 21.32 -10.22
C LYS A 374 11.14 20.26 -9.44
N ILE A 375 11.68 19.90 -8.29
CA ILE A 375 11.04 18.98 -7.34
C ILE A 375 10.29 19.79 -6.28
N ALA A 376 9.04 19.39 -6.01
CA ALA A 376 8.20 20.04 -5.01
C ALA A 376 8.17 19.27 -3.67
N THR A 377 8.25 17.94 -3.73
CA THR A 377 8.22 17.08 -2.54
C THR A 377 9.23 15.95 -2.60
N ASN A 378 9.59 15.39 -1.45
CA ASN A 378 10.21 14.06 -1.35
C ASN A 378 9.44 13.23 -0.32
N GLN A 379 8.92 12.08 -0.71
CA GLN A 379 8.22 11.18 0.19
C GLN A 379 9.20 10.21 0.84
N VAL A 380 9.31 10.25 2.18
CA VAL A 380 10.31 9.47 2.94
C VAL A 380 9.73 8.96 4.27
N GLN A 381 10.32 7.90 4.84
CA GLN A 381 9.99 7.50 6.20
C GLN A 381 10.44 8.56 7.19
N PHE A 382 9.56 8.97 8.09
CA PHE A 382 9.94 9.83 9.22
C PHE A 382 9.02 9.59 10.43
N SER A 383 9.61 9.27 11.57
CA SER A 383 8.93 9.00 12.83
C SER A 383 9.85 9.27 14.02
N LEU A 384 9.36 9.08 15.25
CA LEU A 384 10.18 9.08 16.46
C LEU A 384 11.27 7.99 16.44
N ILE A 385 11.03 6.87 15.75
CA ILE A 385 11.94 5.72 15.67
C ILE A 385 12.90 5.84 14.48
N ASP A 386 12.46 6.50 13.42
CA ASP A 386 13.29 6.79 12.26
C ASP A 386 13.38 8.29 12.04
N SER A 387 14.41 8.89 12.63
CA SER A 387 14.71 10.32 12.53
C SER A 387 15.83 10.63 11.53
N ARG A 388 16.17 9.69 10.63
CA ARG A 388 17.23 9.87 9.61
C ARG A 388 17.10 11.16 8.79
N PRO A 389 15.89 11.62 8.39
CA PRO A 389 15.75 12.87 7.66
C PRO A 389 16.32 14.10 8.38
N LEU A 390 16.47 14.06 9.71
CA LEU A 390 17.05 15.16 10.50
C LEU A 390 18.56 15.35 10.27
N SER A 391 19.27 14.33 9.78
CA SER A 391 20.73 14.37 9.64
C SER A 391 21.20 15.37 8.59
N ARG A 392 20.69 15.24 7.35
CA ARG A 392 21.08 16.11 6.21
C ARG A 392 19.88 16.61 5.41
N MET A 393 18.89 15.74 5.17
CA MET A 393 17.76 16.03 4.29
C MET A 393 16.96 17.26 4.72
N ALA A 394 16.70 17.40 6.03
CA ALA A 394 15.97 18.53 6.60
C ALA A 394 16.53 19.89 6.15
N GLN A 395 17.85 20.06 6.19
CA GLN A 395 18.49 21.32 5.79
C GLN A 395 18.35 21.58 4.29
N VAL A 396 18.50 20.54 3.47
CA VAL A 396 18.33 20.66 2.00
C VAL A 396 16.89 21.02 1.65
N CYS A 397 15.91 20.36 2.28
CA CYS A 397 14.50 20.66 2.10
C CYS A 397 14.15 22.11 2.45
N LYS A 398 14.69 22.64 3.56
CA LYS A 398 14.53 24.06 3.93
C LYS A 398 15.13 25.00 2.88
N THR A 399 16.40 24.76 2.51
CA THR A 399 17.14 25.61 1.56
C THR A 399 16.49 25.68 0.18
N HIS A 400 15.95 24.56 -0.31
CA HIS A 400 15.39 24.45 -1.66
C HIS A 400 13.86 24.48 -1.71
N HIS A 401 13.20 24.78 -0.57
CA HIS A 401 11.74 24.82 -0.45
C HIS A 401 11.03 23.53 -0.88
N ILE A 402 11.66 22.38 -0.64
CA ILE A 402 11.07 21.05 -0.87
C ILE A 402 10.37 20.60 0.41
N LYS A 403 9.14 20.08 0.30
CA LYS A 403 8.40 19.54 1.44
C LYS A 403 8.55 18.02 1.54
N LEU A 404 8.70 17.51 2.76
CA LEU A 404 8.60 16.08 3.01
C LEU A 404 7.13 15.67 3.14
N LEU A 405 6.76 14.60 2.43
CA LEU A 405 5.53 13.84 2.69
C LEU A 405 5.96 12.57 3.43
N THR A 406 5.52 12.40 4.67
CA THR A 406 6.13 11.41 5.56
C THR A 406 5.25 10.18 5.69
N TYR A 407 5.82 8.98 5.49
CA TYR A 407 5.14 7.72 5.77
C TYR A 407 5.80 7.01 6.95
N GLY A 408 5.15 5.96 7.44
CA GLY A 408 5.70 5.15 8.55
C GLY A 408 5.76 5.87 9.89
N THR A 409 5.16 7.07 9.97
CA THR A 409 5.11 7.91 11.19
C THR A 409 4.56 7.17 12.40
N LEU A 410 3.60 6.26 12.18
CA LEU A 410 2.99 5.42 13.22
C LEU A 410 3.48 3.98 13.23
N LEU A 411 4.50 3.63 12.43
CA LEU A 411 5.12 2.30 12.43
C LEU A 411 4.13 1.14 12.21
N GLY A 412 3.21 1.30 11.27
CA GLY A 412 2.17 0.29 11.03
C GLY A 412 1.18 0.13 12.18
N GLY A 413 1.09 1.12 13.07
CA GLY A 413 0.22 1.17 14.23
C GLY A 413 0.90 0.84 15.56
N PHE A 414 2.22 0.58 15.60
CA PHE A 414 2.92 0.33 16.86
C PHE A 414 2.92 1.52 17.81
N LEU A 415 2.93 2.75 17.28
CA LEU A 415 2.79 3.97 18.09
C LEU A 415 1.30 4.22 18.39
N SER A 416 0.68 3.31 19.14
CA SER A 416 -0.69 3.43 19.66
C SER A 416 -0.85 2.71 20.99
N GLU A 417 -1.91 3.06 21.72
CA GLU A 417 -2.29 2.50 23.02
C GLU A 417 -2.48 0.99 22.96
N LYS A 418 -2.82 0.43 21.78
CA LYS A 418 -2.96 -1.01 21.57
C LYS A 418 -1.69 -1.80 21.95
N TRP A 419 -0.53 -1.17 21.87
CA TRP A 419 0.77 -1.82 22.08
C TRP A 419 1.41 -1.48 23.42
N LEU A 420 0.76 -0.65 24.24
CA LEU A 420 1.26 -0.30 25.56
C LEU A 420 1.17 -1.51 26.50
N ASP A 421 2.24 -1.78 27.24
CA ASP A 421 2.37 -2.91 28.17
C ASP A 421 2.23 -4.32 27.53
N GLU A 422 2.21 -4.39 26.20
CA GLU A 422 2.16 -5.66 25.47
C GLU A 422 3.55 -6.31 25.38
N PRO A 423 3.63 -7.65 25.47
CA PRO A 423 4.88 -8.36 25.22
C PRO A 423 5.33 -8.17 23.76
N GLU A 424 6.59 -8.50 23.51
CA GLU A 424 7.15 -8.49 22.16
C GLU A 424 6.29 -9.34 21.20
N PRO A 425 5.88 -8.81 20.04
CA PRO A 425 4.93 -9.48 19.17
C PRO A 425 5.50 -10.74 18.51
N GLU A 426 4.70 -11.80 18.46
CA GLU A 426 4.94 -12.94 17.60
C GLU A 426 4.72 -12.57 16.12
N LEU A 427 5.80 -12.20 15.42
CA LEU A 427 5.76 -11.55 14.10
C LEU A 427 4.96 -12.29 13.02
N PHE A 428 4.84 -13.60 13.09
CA PHE A 428 4.17 -14.41 12.06
C PHE A 428 2.78 -14.89 12.46
N SER A 429 2.34 -14.56 13.67
CA SER A 429 0.95 -14.78 14.06
C SER A 429 -0.02 -14.10 13.09
N SER A 430 -1.23 -14.63 13.03
CA SER A 430 -2.31 -14.14 12.15
C SER A 430 -2.74 -12.69 12.44
N THR A 431 -2.32 -12.13 13.58
CA THR A 431 -2.70 -10.78 14.03
C THR A 431 -1.71 -9.70 13.60
N ILE A 432 -0.52 -10.08 13.13
CA ILE A 432 0.53 -9.17 12.69
C ILE A 432 0.47 -8.95 11.18
N THR A 433 0.33 -7.68 10.80
CA THR A 433 0.34 -7.26 9.40
C THR A 433 1.75 -7.27 8.80
N PRO A 434 1.91 -7.39 7.47
CA PRO A 434 3.23 -7.31 6.83
C PRO A 434 3.99 -6.02 7.16
N SER A 435 3.28 -4.89 7.26
CA SER A 435 3.88 -3.61 7.67
C SER A 435 4.43 -3.64 9.10
N GLN A 436 3.71 -4.25 10.05
CA GLN A 436 4.20 -4.39 11.41
C GLN A 436 5.46 -5.24 11.47
N ARG A 437 5.54 -6.35 10.73
CA ARG A 437 6.78 -7.15 10.65
C ARG A 437 7.98 -6.30 10.24
N LYS A 438 7.79 -5.42 9.25
CA LYS A 438 8.82 -4.48 8.81
C LYS A 438 9.18 -3.45 9.87
N TYR A 439 8.19 -2.75 10.43
CA TYR A 439 8.47 -1.69 11.40
C TYR A 439 9.01 -2.21 12.72
N TYR A 440 8.72 -3.48 13.05
CA TYR A 440 9.36 -4.16 14.17
C TYR A 440 10.87 -4.24 14.01
N GLU A 441 11.39 -4.59 12.82
CA GLU A 441 12.84 -4.52 12.54
C GLU A 441 13.39 -3.11 12.72
N MET A 442 12.62 -2.07 12.36
CA MET A 442 13.04 -0.68 12.59
C MET A 442 13.11 -0.33 14.08
N ILE A 443 12.15 -0.79 14.89
CA ILE A 443 12.18 -0.65 16.36
C ILE A 443 13.42 -1.33 16.93
N LEU A 444 13.73 -2.54 16.46
CA LEU A 444 14.92 -3.26 16.88
C LEU A 444 16.20 -2.59 16.41
N ASN A 445 16.27 -2.03 15.21
CA ASN A 445 17.46 -1.27 14.77
C ASN A 445 17.65 0.01 15.60
N TRP A 446 16.55 0.64 16.00
CA TRP A 446 16.56 1.87 16.80
C TRP A 446 16.93 1.60 18.25
N GLY A 447 16.44 0.53 18.87
CA GLY A 447 16.65 0.26 20.29
C GLY A 447 16.33 -1.18 20.63
N SER A 448 15.40 -1.37 21.55
CA SER A 448 14.81 -2.67 21.93
C SER A 448 13.31 -2.50 22.10
N TRP A 449 12.58 -3.61 22.22
CA TRP A 449 11.16 -3.56 22.57
C TRP A 449 10.93 -2.87 23.93
N ASP A 450 11.79 -3.11 24.92
CA ASP A 450 11.68 -2.45 26.24
C ASP A 450 11.85 -0.93 26.14
N LEU A 451 12.85 -0.45 25.38
CA LEU A 451 13.02 0.99 25.15
C LEU A 451 11.84 1.60 24.38
N PHE A 452 11.23 0.80 23.50
CA PHE A 452 10.02 1.19 22.79
C PHE A 452 8.82 1.30 23.73
N GLN A 453 8.64 0.38 24.69
CA GLN A 453 7.62 0.49 25.74
C GLN A 453 7.84 1.73 26.64
N GLU A 454 9.09 2.02 27.01
CA GLU A 454 9.40 3.27 27.71
C GLU A 454 8.98 4.52 26.91
N LEU A 455 9.21 4.51 25.59
CA LEU A 455 8.72 5.58 24.72
C LEU A 455 7.19 5.65 24.73
N LEU A 456 6.49 4.51 24.63
CA LEU A 456 5.03 4.49 24.65
C LEU A 456 4.48 5.09 25.94
N HIS A 457 5.01 4.77 27.12
CA HIS A 457 4.58 5.39 28.37
C HIS A 457 4.82 6.90 28.42
N ILE A 458 5.95 7.38 27.87
CA ILE A 458 6.20 8.82 27.77
C ILE A 458 5.15 9.49 26.90
N LEU A 459 4.85 8.91 25.74
CA LEU A 459 3.87 9.45 24.82
C LEU A 459 2.44 9.36 25.38
N GLU A 460 2.10 8.29 26.10
CA GLU A 460 0.81 8.15 26.82
C GLU A 460 0.65 9.25 27.87
N GLY A 461 1.67 9.51 28.68
CA GLY A 461 1.61 10.58 29.68
C GLY A 461 1.44 11.98 29.07
N ILE A 462 2.03 12.23 27.90
CA ILE A 462 1.84 13.47 27.14
C ILE A 462 0.42 13.50 26.53
N ALA A 463 -0.03 12.38 25.98
CA ALA A 463 -1.36 12.22 25.41
C ALA A 463 -2.45 12.54 26.45
N GLY A 464 -2.30 12.03 27.69
CA GLY A 464 -3.17 12.33 28.83
C GLY A 464 -3.17 13.81 29.22
N LYS A 465 -2.02 14.48 29.20
CA LYS A 465 -1.89 15.93 29.47
C LYS A 465 -2.69 16.77 28.46
N HIS A 466 -2.69 16.38 27.19
CA HIS A 466 -3.33 17.13 26.09
C HIS A 466 -4.73 16.60 25.71
N GLY A 467 -5.18 15.50 26.29
CA GLY A 467 -6.47 14.88 25.97
C GLY A 467 -6.55 14.38 24.52
N VAL A 468 -5.47 13.82 24.00
CA VAL A 468 -5.37 13.24 22.64
C VAL A 468 -4.88 11.80 22.73
N SER A 469 -4.79 11.09 21.61
CA SER A 469 -4.15 9.77 21.58
C SER A 469 -2.62 9.85 21.54
N LEU A 470 -1.95 8.77 21.94
CA LEU A 470 -0.52 8.57 21.77
C LEU A 470 -0.10 8.74 20.30
N SER A 471 -0.91 8.20 19.38
CA SER A 471 -0.73 8.32 17.93
C SER A 471 -0.71 9.79 17.49
N ASN A 472 -1.54 10.63 18.11
CA ASN A 472 -1.58 12.06 17.86
C ASN A 472 -0.30 12.76 18.33
N VAL A 473 0.21 12.44 19.51
CA VAL A 473 1.49 12.99 20.01
C VAL A 473 2.65 12.64 19.06
N ALA A 474 2.73 11.38 18.64
CA ALA A 474 3.76 10.92 17.70
C ALA A 474 3.64 11.61 16.33
N THR A 475 2.43 11.75 15.81
CA THR A 475 2.15 12.45 14.53
C THR A 475 2.51 13.94 14.63
N ARG A 476 2.13 14.58 15.74
CA ARG A 476 2.41 16.01 15.97
C ARG A 476 3.89 16.31 16.05
N TRP A 477 4.66 15.44 16.71
CA TRP A 477 6.12 15.58 16.74
C TRP A 477 6.72 15.66 15.33
N VAL A 478 6.24 14.85 14.39
CA VAL A 478 6.67 14.92 12.98
C VAL A 478 6.15 16.19 12.28
N LEU A 479 4.89 16.57 12.49
CA LEU A 479 4.30 17.76 11.88
C LEU A 479 4.92 19.08 12.39
N ASP A 480 5.57 19.10 13.54
CA ASP A 480 6.21 20.33 14.06
C ASP A 480 7.46 20.76 13.27
N PHE A 481 8.02 19.86 12.45
CA PHE A 481 9.13 20.22 11.59
C PHE A 481 8.64 21.01 10.37
N GLU A 482 9.15 22.23 10.18
CA GLU A 482 8.70 23.14 9.11
C GLU A 482 8.87 22.59 7.67
N PHE A 483 9.82 21.67 7.48
CA PHE A 483 10.07 21.02 6.20
C PHE A 483 9.10 19.87 5.92
N VAL A 484 8.31 19.43 6.89
CA VAL A 484 7.26 18.43 6.69
C VAL A 484 6.01 19.13 6.16
N GLY A 485 5.62 18.79 4.93
CA GLY A 485 4.36 19.23 4.34
C GLY A 485 3.18 18.49 4.98
N ALA A 486 3.23 17.15 4.94
CA ALA A 486 2.17 16.31 5.48
C ALA A 486 2.68 14.97 6.04
N VAL A 487 1.89 14.38 6.93
CA VAL A 487 1.99 12.97 7.34
C VAL A 487 0.96 12.16 6.57
N ILE A 488 1.39 11.03 6.01
CA ILE A 488 0.53 10.08 5.31
C ILE A 488 0.03 9.06 6.33
N VAL A 489 -1.24 9.16 6.68
CA VAL A 489 -1.92 8.27 7.62
C VAL A 489 -2.64 7.17 6.85
N GLY A 490 -2.27 5.93 7.11
CA GLY A 490 -2.89 4.77 6.48
C GLY A 490 -4.18 4.38 7.18
N THR A 491 -5.20 4.09 6.39
CA THR A 491 -6.48 3.57 6.89
C THR A 491 -6.76 2.21 6.24
N ARG A 492 -7.18 1.22 7.04
CA ARG A 492 -7.73 -0.03 6.47
C ARG A 492 -9.16 0.27 6.02
N TRP A 493 -9.29 0.74 4.79
CA TRP A 493 -10.54 1.25 4.26
C TRP A 493 -11.66 0.21 4.30
N GLY A 494 -12.81 0.61 4.82
CA GLY A 494 -13.97 -0.22 5.11
C GLY A 494 -13.77 -1.21 6.25
N ILE A 495 -12.71 -1.08 7.07
CA ILE A 495 -12.42 -1.99 8.19
C ILE A 495 -12.22 -1.22 9.49
N SER A 496 -11.32 -0.24 9.49
CA SER A 496 -11.02 0.61 10.64
C SER A 496 -11.44 2.04 10.34
N ASP A 497 -11.88 2.76 11.36
CA ASP A 497 -12.17 4.18 11.29
C ASP A 497 -11.45 4.90 12.44
N ASN A 498 -10.59 5.85 12.09
CA ASN A 498 -9.83 6.67 13.05
C ASN A 498 -9.91 8.16 12.66
N ALA A 499 -10.89 8.55 11.84
CA ALA A 499 -10.93 9.89 11.26
C ALA A 499 -10.94 11.00 12.32
N GLU A 500 -11.86 10.89 13.28
CA GLU A 500 -12.03 11.87 14.36
C GLU A 500 -10.79 11.95 15.25
N ASP A 501 -10.20 10.81 15.64
CA ASP A 501 -8.99 10.79 16.44
C ASP A 501 -7.80 11.40 15.70
N ASN A 502 -7.60 11.06 14.43
CA ASN A 502 -6.51 11.63 13.62
C ASN A 502 -6.61 13.15 13.50
N LEU A 503 -7.82 13.71 13.44
CA LEU A 503 -8.03 15.17 13.34
C LEU A 503 -7.66 15.92 14.62
N ARG A 504 -7.63 15.24 15.78
CA ARG A 504 -7.22 15.86 17.06
C ARG A 504 -5.74 16.25 17.09
N VAL A 505 -4.96 15.88 16.07
CA VAL A 505 -3.55 16.29 15.94
C VAL A 505 -3.45 17.77 15.59
N TYR A 506 -4.47 18.32 14.93
CA TYR A 506 -4.55 19.73 14.61
C TYR A 506 -4.87 20.53 15.87
N GLY A 507 -4.12 21.61 16.08
CA GLY A 507 -4.22 22.43 17.30
C GLY A 507 -3.52 21.83 18.52
N LEU A 508 -2.97 20.61 18.43
CA LEU A 508 -2.06 20.08 19.46
C LEU A 508 -0.75 20.87 19.43
N HIS A 509 -0.24 21.24 20.60
CA HIS A 509 1.04 21.93 20.73
C HIS A 509 1.90 21.24 21.79
N LEU A 510 2.98 20.61 21.35
CA LEU A 510 3.97 20.01 22.26
C LEU A 510 4.84 21.11 22.85
N ASP A 511 4.77 21.30 24.17
CA ASP A 511 5.59 22.25 24.87
C ASP A 511 7.02 21.72 25.11
N GLU A 512 7.86 22.54 25.73
CA GLU A 512 9.26 22.20 25.94
C GLU A 512 9.43 21.00 26.89
N GLU A 513 8.55 20.83 27.88
CA GLU A 513 8.59 19.68 28.78
C GLU A 513 8.27 18.40 28.01
N ASP A 514 7.22 18.42 27.18
CA ASP A 514 6.83 17.28 26.35
C ASP A 514 7.98 16.85 25.43
N ARG A 515 8.64 17.84 24.78
CA ARG A 515 9.79 17.59 23.90
C ARG A 515 10.97 17.00 24.65
N GLN A 516 11.29 17.52 25.84
CA GLN A 516 12.40 17.02 26.66
C GLN A 516 12.14 15.59 27.15
N ARG A 517 10.91 15.27 27.52
CA ARG A 517 10.51 13.92 27.91
C ARG A 517 10.69 12.92 26.76
N ILE A 518 10.21 13.25 25.57
CA ILE A 518 10.43 12.43 24.36
C ILE A 518 11.93 12.26 24.09
N GLU A 519 12.67 13.37 24.05
CA GLU A 519 14.09 13.41 23.75
C GLU A 519 14.93 12.59 24.75
N SER A 520 14.51 12.51 26.01
CA SER A 520 15.18 11.70 27.05
C SER A 520 15.25 10.21 26.70
N VAL A 521 14.23 9.69 25.99
CA VAL A 521 14.21 8.31 25.50
C VAL A 521 14.96 8.21 24.18
N LEU A 522 14.72 9.14 23.25
CA LEU A 522 15.35 9.11 21.93
C LEU A 522 16.89 9.15 22.02
N ARG A 523 17.48 9.85 22.99
CA ARG A 523 18.95 9.89 23.18
C ARG A 523 19.57 8.57 23.65
N ARG A 524 18.78 7.68 24.23
CA ARG A 524 19.22 6.35 24.67
C ARG A 524 19.17 5.32 23.53
N SER A 525 18.58 5.69 22.41
CA SER A 525 18.48 4.83 21.23
C SER A 525 19.73 4.93 20.35
N ARG A 526 19.77 4.12 19.30
CA ARG A 526 20.78 4.09 18.25
C ARG A 526 20.46 5.02 17.08
N ARG A 527 19.61 6.04 17.26
CA ARG A 527 19.16 6.94 16.17
C ARG A 527 20.31 7.58 15.38
N ASP A 528 21.43 7.90 16.04
CA ASP A 528 22.59 8.54 15.40
C ASP A 528 23.43 7.52 14.60
N VAL A 529 23.35 6.24 14.96
CA VAL A 529 24.07 5.13 14.31
C VAL A 529 23.26 4.59 13.13
N ILE A 530 21.92 4.65 13.19
CA ILE A 530 21.04 4.19 12.11
C ILE A 530 21.40 4.84 10.77
N VAL A 531 21.78 6.12 10.75
CA VAL A 531 22.18 6.82 9.51
C VAL A 531 23.42 6.16 8.89
N ALA A 532 24.39 5.76 9.71
CA ALA A 532 25.59 5.08 9.24
C ALA A 532 25.29 3.64 8.77
N LEU A 533 24.28 2.99 9.36
CA LEU A 533 23.88 1.62 9.03
C LEU A 533 23.00 1.52 7.78
N LEU A 534 22.02 2.42 7.63
CA LEU A 534 20.95 2.33 6.64
C LEU A 534 20.96 3.49 5.61
N GLY A 535 21.93 4.40 5.70
CA GLY A 535 21.90 5.67 4.95
C GLY A 535 20.90 6.67 5.56
N ASP A 536 20.68 7.81 4.90
CA ASP A 536 19.80 8.88 5.40
C ASP A 536 18.38 8.86 4.80
N CYS A 537 18.06 7.85 3.97
CA CYS A 537 16.73 7.68 3.38
C CYS A 537 16.47 6.24 2.92
N GLY A 538 15.40 5.62 3.45
CA GLY A 538 14.52 4.66 2.78
C GLY A 538 15.10 3.47 2.00
N GLY A 539 16.39 3.16 2.16
CA GLY A 539 17.08 2.11 1.38
C GLY A 539 16.43 0.74 1.54
N GLU A 540 15.84 0.46 2.70
CA GLU A 540 15.10 -0.75 3.00
C GLU A 540 13.68 -0.80 2.39
N TYR A 541 13.24 0.27 1.72
CA TYR A 541 11.97 0.37 0.97
C TYR A 541 12.15 0.35 -0.54
N ARG A 542 13.39 0.53 -1.01
CA ARG A 542 13.82 0.06 -2.33
C ARG A 542 14.07 -1.45 -2.17
#